data_AF-A0A3S4DSA8-F1
#
_entry.id   AF-A0A3S4DSA8-F1
#
_cell.length_a   1.000
_cell.length_b   1.000
_cell.length_c   1.000
_cell.angle_alpha   90.00
_cell.angle_beta   90.00
_cell.angle_gamma   90.00
#
_symmetry.space_group_name_H-M   'P 1'
#
loop_
_entity.id
_entity.type
_entity.pdbx_description
1 polymer ?
#
loop_
_entity_poly.entity_id
_entity_poly.type
_entity_poly.pdbx_seq_one_letter_code
_entity_poly.pdbx_strand_id
1 'polypeptide(L)'
;MNSLNSNTVTTAANDDASAMPDMSGKKIMMGFWHNWQAGTSDGYQHGQFANMNLTDIPPAYNVVAVAFMKGAGIPTFKPYNLSDTEFRRQVGVLNAQGRAVLISLGGADAHIELTTGDEGRLKDEIIRLVETYGFDGLDIDLEQTAIDAANNKTVLPAALKSVKQHYAEQG
;
A
#
# COMPACT_ATOMS: atom_id res chain seq x y z
N MET A 1 -2.97 -41.79 -17.11
CA MET A 1 -1.95 -41.33 -16.14
C MET A 1 -2.10 -39.83 -16.00
N ASN A 2 -2.10 -39.38 -14.74
CA ASN A 2 -2.59 -38.14 -14.15
C ASN A 2 -2.48 -36.82 -14.95
N SER A 3 -3.61 -36.11 -14.97
CA SER A 3 -3.71 -34.65 -15.09
C SER A 3 -3.08 -33.99 -13.86
N LEU A 4 -2.16 -33.05 -14.07
CA LEU A 4 -1.63 -32.18 -13.02
C LEU A 4 -2.50 -30.92 -12.97
N ASN A 5 -3.46 -30.94 -12.04
CA ASN A 5 -4.26 -29.80 -11.67
C ASN A 5 -3.50 -29.02 -10.59
N SER A 6 -2.60 -28.11 -10.99
CA SER A 6 -1.93 -27.22 -10.05
C SER A 6 -2.80 -26.01 -9.72
N ASN A 7 -3.89 -26.23 -8.98
CA ASN A 7 -4.54 -25.18 -8.21
C ASN A 7 -3.74 -25.00 -6.90
N THR A 8 -2.62 -24.29 -6.97
CA THR A 8 -2.03 -23.70 -5.77
C THR A 8 -2.91 -22.54 -5.35
N VAL A 9 -3.92 -22.84 -4.54
CA VAL A 9 -4.50 -21.84 -3.65
C VAL A 9 -3.39 -21.48 -2.68
N THR A 10 -2.71 -20.35 -2.91
CA THR A 10 -1.88 -19.70 -1.90
C THR A 10 -2.80 -19.44 -0.73
N THR A 11 -2.65 -20.22 0.33
CA THR A 11 -3.28 -19.92 1.60
C THR A 11 -2.71 -18.60 2.06
N ALA A 12 -3.58 -17.60 2.31
CA ALA A 12 -3.15 -16.33 2.87
C ALA A 12 -2.30 -16.59 4.12
N ALA A 13 -1.18 -15.89 4.25
CA ALA A 13 -0.32 -16.03 5.43
C ALA A 13 -1.16 -15.76 6.69
N ASN A 14 -1.03 -16.61 7.72
CA ASN A 14 -1.70 -16.38 9.00
C ASN A 14 -0.67 -15.83 9.99
N ASP A 15 -0.24 -14.59 9.76
CA ASP A 15 0.73 -13.84 10.57
C ASP A 15 0.13 -12.51 11.03
N ASP A 16 0.87 -11.77 11.86
CA ASP A 16 0.40 -10.48 12.39
C ASP A 16 0.11 -9.44 11.28
N ALA A 17 0.71 -9.59 10.09
CA ALA A 17 0.49 -8.72 8.95
C ALA A 17 -0.81 -9.03 8.19
N SER A 18 -1.55 -10.07 8.60
CA SER A 18 -2.91 -10.34 8.13
C SER A 18 -3.99 -9.70 8.99
N ALA A 19 -3.62 -9.17 10.17
CA ALA A 19 -4.53 -8.37 10.96
C ALA A 19 -4.61 -6.97 10.36
N MET A 20 -5.81 -6.38 10.32
CA MET A 20 -6.01 -4.95 10.04
C MET A 20 -6.31 -4.23 11.36
N PRO A 21 -5.34 -3.49 11.96
CA PRO A 21 -5.55 -2.85 13.25
C PRO A 21 -6.72 -1.86 13.23
N ASP A 22 -7.66 -2.01 14.16
CA ASP A 22 -8.76 -1.07 14.30
C ASP A 22 -8.27 0.27 14.87
N MET A 23 -8.45 1.32 14.07
CA MET A 23 -8.11 2.70 14.41
C MET A 23 -9.32 3.52 14.89
N SER A 24 -10.50 2.89 14.99
CA SER A 24 -11.73 3.54 15.46
C SER A 24 -11.59 4.06 16.89
N GLY A 25 -12.15 5.25 17.15
CA GLY A 25 -12.09 5.89 18.47
C GLY A 25 -10.70 6.36 18.92
N LYS A 26 -9.65 6.17 18.11
CA LYS A 26 -8.27 6.61 18.41
C LYS A 26 -7.95 7.91 17.68
N LYS A 27 -7.16 8.79 18.32
CA LYS A 27 -6.46 9.84 17.58
C LYS A 27 -5.28 9.22 16.83
N ILE A 28 -5.00 9.73 15.64
CA ILE A 28 -3.88 9.25 14.82
C ILE A 28 -2.76 10.28 14.76
N MET A 29 -1.52 9.78 14.73
CA MET A 29 -0.36 10.52 14.27
C MET A 29 0.19 9.76 13.06
N MET A 30 -0.10 10.31 11.88
CA MET A 30 0.23 9.71 10.61
C MET A 30 1.56 10.26 10.08
N GLY A 31 2.39 9.39 9.50
CA GLY A 31 3.63 9.78 8.83
C GLY A 31 3.85 9.01 7.54
N PHE A 32 4.46 9.65 6.54
CA PHE A 32 4.86 8.98 5.31
C PHE A 32 6.24 8.31 5.48
N TRP A 33 6.42 7.16 4.84
CA TRP A 33 7.68 6.43 4.75
C TRP A 33 8.10 6.29 3.28
N HIS A 34 9.35 6.66 2.97
CA HIS A 34 9.86 6.75 1.61
C HIS A 34 10.34 5.38 1.10
N ASN A 35 9.73 4.86 0.02
CA ASN A 35 10.19 3.66 -0.68
C ASN A 35 11.25 3.99 -1.75
N TRP A 36 12.21 4.84 -1.42
CA TRP A 36 13.36 5.14 -2.26
C TRP A 36 14.55 5.54 -1.40
N GLN A 37 15.74 5.40 -1.97
CA GLN A 37 16.97 5.80 -1.29
C GLN A 37 17.09 7.32 -1.25
N ALA A 38 17.52 7.85 -0.11
CA ALA A 38 17.88 9.26 0.02
C ALA A 38 19.00 9.67 -0.94
N GLY A 39 18.75 10.72 -1.71
CA GLY A 39 19.76 11.48 -2.43
C GLY A 39 20.62 12.31 -1.49
N THR A 40 21.53 13.09 -2.06
CA THR A 40 22.51 13.87 -1.29
C THR A 40 21.96 15.21 -0.77
N SER A 41 20.87 15.72 -1.33
CA SER A 41 20.35 17.07 -1.04
C SER A 41 18.87 17.25 -1.42
N ASP A 42 18.03 16.25 -1.15
CA ASP A 42 16.62 16.22 -1.60
C ASP A 42 15.70 17.18 -0.84
N GLY A 43 16.12 17.65 0.35
CA GLY A 43 15.34 18.59 1.12
C GLY A 43 15.23 19.95 0.43
N TYR A 44 14.14 20.67 0.66
CA TYR A 44 13.95 22.04 0.13
C TYR A 44 15.06 23.03 0.50
N GLN A 45 15.80 22.76 1.58
CA GLN A 45 16.98 23.51 2.02
C GLN A 45 18.26 22.66 1.92
N HIS A 46 18.32 21.76 0.94
CA HIS A 46 19.44 20.86 0.64
C HIS A 46 19.80 19.87 1.76
N GLY A 47 18.86 19.57 2.65
CA GLY A 47 19.00 18.51 3.64
C GLY A 47 18.86 17.11 3.04
N GLN A 48 19.16 16.09 3.85
CA GLN A 48 19.04 14.69 3.49
C GLN A 48 18.07 13.99 4.45
N PHE A 49 17.09 13.25 3.92
CA PHE A 49 16.22 12.42 4.76
C PHE A 49 16.91 11.09 5.12
N ALA A 50 16.49 10.47 6.21
CA ALA A 50 17.07 9.20 6.67
C ALA A 50 16.46 8.01 5.92
N ASN A 51 17.30 7.06 5.51
CA ASN A 51 16.85 5.71 5.14
C ASN A 51 16.61 4.92 6.44
N MET A 52 15.45 4.28 6.59
CA MET A 52 15.13 3.50 7.78
C MET A 52 14.17 2.36 7.47
N ASN A 53 14.19 1.30 8.27
CA ASN A 53 13.17 0.25 8.19
C ASN A 53 11.85 0.71 8.80
N LEU A 54 10.74 0.03 8.49
CA LEU A 54 9.45 0.32 9.15
C LEU A 54 9.55 0.11 10.67
N THR A 55 10.32 -0.88 11.10
CA THR A 55 10.53 -1.20 12.52
C THR A 55 11.33 -0.16 13.30
N ASP A 56 12.00 0.75 12.61
CA ASP A 56 12.78 1.84 13.24
C ASP A 56 11.93 3.11 13.44
N ILE A 57 10.71 3.15 12.87
CA ILE A 57 9.80 4.30 13.00
C ILE A 57 9.33 4.42 14.46
N PRO A 58 9.41 5.62 15.08
CA PRO A 58 8.94 5.85 16.45
C PRO A 58 7.50 5.35 16.66
N PRO A 59 7.21 4.58 17.72
CA PRO A 59 5.88 3.98 17.94
C PRO A 59 4.72 4.97 18.05
N ALA A 60 5.01 6.25 18.32
CA ALA A 60 4.02 7.31 18.33
C ALA A 60 3.31 7.47 16.96
N TYR A 61 3.99 7.15 15.85
CA TYR A 61 3.37 7.10 14.53
C TYR A 61 2.55 5.81 14.40
N ASN A 62 1.27 5.91 14.78
CA ASN A 62 0.33 4.79 14.78
C ASN A 62 -0.38 4.56 13.44
N VAL A 63 -0.14 5.43 12.44
CA VAL A 63 -0.46 5.20 11.04
C VAL A 63 0.77 5.55 10.20
N VAL A 64 1.22 4.64 9.35
CA VAL A 64 2.35 4.83 8.44
C VAL A 64 1.86 4.69 7.00
N ALA A 65 2.05 5.70 6.16
CA ALA A 65 1.75 5.62 4.73
C ALA A 65 3.01 5.36 3.92
N VAL A 66 3.05 4.25 3.20
CA VAL A 66 4.19 3.86 2.36
C VAL A 66 4.06 4.55 1.01
N ALA A 67 5.01 5.42 0.70
CA ALA A 67 5.06 6.22 -0.52
C ALA A 67 5.96 5.54 -1.57
N PHE A 68 5.50 5.15 -2.76
CA PHE A 68 4.12 5.20 -3.28
C PHE A 68 3.81 3.96 -4.12
N MET A 69 2.51 3.65 -4.29
CA MET A 69 1.95 2.86 -5.37
C MET A 69 1.79 3.77 -6.59
N LYS A 70 2.43 3.41 -7.72
CA LYS A 70 2.45 4.23 -8.94
C LYS A 70 2.73 3.40 -10.20
N GLY A 71 2.70 4.02 -11.37
CA GLY A 71 3.02 3.40 -12.66
C GLY A 71 1.90 3.55 -13.70
N ALA A 72 2.28 3.44 -14.98
CA ALA A 72 1.35 3.51 -16.09
C ALA A 72 0.46 2.25 -16.17
N GLY A 73 -0.79 2.43 -16.60
CA GLY A 73 -1.79 1.36 -16.59
C GLY A 73 -2.35 1.14 -15.20
N ILE A 74 -2.25 -0.09 -14.67
CA ILE A 74 -2.65 -0.38 -13.28
C ILE A 74 -1.45 -0.08 -12.36
N PRO A 75 -1.55 0.91 -11.45
CA PRO A 75 -0.46 1.24 -10.54
C PRO A 75 -0.11 0.06 -9.63
N THR A 76 1.16 -0.06 -9.25
CA THR A 76 1.63 -1.17 -8.41
C THR A 76 2.70 -0.69 -7.41
N PHE A 77 3.13 -1.57 -6.53
CA PHE A 77 4.14 -1.32 -5.51
C PHE A 77 5.13 -2.50 -5.37
N LYS A 78 6.40 -2.15 -5.15
CA LYS A 78 7.47 -3.07 -4.80
C LYS A 78 8.44 -2.39 -3.82
N PRO A 79 8.80 -3.01 -2.68
CA PRO A 79 9.83 -2.47 -1.81
C PRO A 79 11.15 -2.27 -2.56
N TYR A 80 11.79 -1.11 -2.42
CA TYR A 80 12.98 -0.78 -3.23
C TYR A 80 14.24 -1.54 -2.79
N ASN A 81 14.33 -1.94 -1.52
CA ASN A 81 15.52 -2.52 -0.90
C ASN A 81 15.25 -3.72 0.02
N LEU A 82 14.00 -4.18 0.14
CA LEU A 82 13.63 -5.33 0.96
C LEU A 82 12.99 -6.42 0.09
N SER A 83 13.12 -7.67 0.52
CA SER A 83 12.31 -8.75 -0.05
C SER A 83 10.86 -8.61 0.41
N ASP A 84 9.91 -9.20 -0.34
CA ASP A 84 8.49 -9.16 0.01
C ASP A 84 8.23 -9.75 1.40
N THR A 85 8.90 -10.87 1.71
CA THR A 85 8.82 -11.53 3.01
C THR A 85 9.32 -10.65 4.14
N GLU A 86 10.45 -9.96 3.96
CA GLU A 86 10.99 -9.09 5.00
C GLU A 86 10.12 -7.84 5.19
N PHE A 87 9.64 -7.24 4.10
CA PHE A 87 8.72 -6.11 4.18
C PHE A 87 7.43 -6.50 4.92
N ARG A 88 6.80 -7.61 4.54
CA ARG A 88 5.61 -8.16 5.23
C ARG A 88 5.88 -8.43 6.70
N ARG A 89 7.03 -9.02 7.04
CA ARG A 89 7.43 -9.25 8.44
C ARG A 89 7.49 -7.94 9.23
N GLN A 90 8.05 -6.88 8.64
CA GLN A 90 8.11 -5.56 9.30
C GLN A 90 6.73 -4.94 9.48
N VAL A 91 5.84 -5.07 8.48
CA VAL A 91 4.43 -4.65 8.60
C VAL A 91 3.74 -5.39 9.74
N GLY A 92 3.91 -6.71 9.83
CA GLY A 92 3.37 -7.50 10.94
C GLY A 92 3.87 -7.06 12.31
N VAL A 93 5.14 -6.66 12.44
CA VAL A 93 5.66 -6.07 13.70
C VAL A 93 4.93 -4.77 14.06
N LEU A 94 4.59 -3.93 13.08
CA LEU A 94 3.81 -2.71 13.31
C LEU A 94 2.35 -3.05 13.67
N ASN A 95 1.74 -4.02 12.99
CA ASN A 95 0.37 -4.44 13.27
C ASN A 95 0.23 -5.07 14.67
N ALA A 96 1.20 -5.86 15.11
CA ALA A 96 1.26 -6.41 16.47
C ALA A 96 1.34 -5.31 17.55
N GLN A 97 1.83 -4.11 17.20
CA GLN A 97 1.85 -2.92 18.06
C GLN A 97 0.55 -2.10 17.97
N GLY A 98 -0.44 -2.54 17.18
CA GLY A 98 -1.68 -1.82 16.91
C GLY A 98 -1.50 -0.60 16.02
N ARG A 99 -0.46 -0.60 15.16
CA ARG A 99 -0.14 0.49 14.22
C ARG A 99 -0.52 0.04 12.81
N ALA A 100 -1.23 0.91 12.08
CA ALA A 100 -1.64 0.62 10.71
C ALA A 100 -0.57 1.06 9.70
N VAL A 101 -0.38 0.27 8.65
CA VAL A 101 0.48 0.55 7.50
C VAL A 101 -0.39 0.62 6.25
N LEU A 102 -0.49 1.80 5.66
CA LEU A 102 -1.24 2.05 4.43
C LEU A 102 -0.29 2.06 3.24
N ILE A 103 -0.77 1.68 2.06
CA ILE A 103 -0.10 2.01 0.79
C ILE A 103 -0.64 3.35 0.28
N SER A 104 0.21 4.32 -0.03
CA SER A 104 -0.23 5.61 -0.60
C SER A 104 -0.16 5.56 -2.13
N LEU A 105 -1.29 5.84 -2.79
CA LEU A 105 -1.43 5.87 -4.24
C LEU A 105 -1.17 7.29 -4.78
N GLY A 106 -0.12 7.44 -5.59
CA GLY A 106 0.21 8.71 -6.24
C GLY A 106 1.64 9.16 -6.02
N GLY A 107 1.80 10.42 -5.59
CA GLY A 107 3.08 11.12 -5.49
C GLY A 107 3.65 11.60 -6.83
N ALA A 108 4.83 12.23 -6.75
CA ALA A 108 5.51 12.84 -7.89
C ALA A 108 5.75 11.89 -9.04
N ASP A 109 5.39 12.33 -10.24
CA ASP A 109 5.57 11.61 -11.51
C ASP A 109 4.91 10.22 -11.51
N ALA A 110 3.78 10.07 -10.83
CA ALA A 110 3.11 8.76 -10.71
C ALA A 110 2.48 8.25 -12.01
N HIS A 111 2.15 9.15 -12.95
CA HIS A 111 1.53 8.85 -14.25
C HIS A 111 0.30 7.90 -14.15
N ILE A 112 -0.59 8.17 -13.20
CA ILE A 112 -1.81 7.37 -13.00
C ILE A 112 -2.89 7.86 -13.95
N GLU A 113 -3.23 7.04 -14.96
CA GLU A 113 -4.23 7.33 -15.97
C GLU A 113 -5.15 6.10 -16.16
N LEU A 114 -6.08 5.90 -15.23
CA LEU A 114 -6.99 4.76 -15.24
C LEU A 114 -8.09 4.95 -16.29
N THR A 115 -8.47 3.87 -16.97
CA THR A 115 -9.53 3.87 -17.97
C THR A 115 -10.76 3.09 -17.49
N THR A 116 -11.94 3.49 -17.94
CA THR A 116 -13.17 2.75 -17.63
C THR A 116 -13.03 1.28 -18.04
N GLY A 117 -13.29 0.36 -17.11
CA GLY A 117 -12.98 -1.08 -17.24
C GLY A 117 -11.80 -1.55 -16.39
N ASP A 118 -11.01 -0.63 -15.84
CA ASP A 118 -9.86 -0.95 -14.97
C ASP A 118 -10.24 -1.24 -13.52
N GLU A 119 -11.49 -1.04 -13.12
CA GLU A 119 -11.96 -1.15 -11.74
C GLU A 119 -11.61 -2.52 -11.14
N GLY A 120 -11.87 -3.60 -11.90
CA GLY A 120 -11.59 -4.97 -11.48
C GLY A 120 -10.09 -5.23 -11.35
N ARG A 121 -9.30 -4.81 -12.35
CA ARG A 121 -7.85 -5.01 -12.34
C ARG A 121 -7.16 -4.22 -11.22
N LEU A 122 -7.62 -3.01 -10.97
CA LEU A 122 -7.14 -2.19 -9.86
C LEU A 122 -7.52 -2.78 -8.50
N LYS A 123 -8.76 -3.26 -8.35
CA LYS A 123 -9.19 -3.99 -7.15
C LYS A 123 -8.30 -5.21 -6.88
N ASP A 124 -8.08 -6.05 -7.89
CA ASP A 124 -7.30 -7.27 -7.76
C ASP A 124 -5.83 -6.96 -7.41
N GLU A 125 -5.26 -5.90 -7.99
CA GLU A 125 -3.91 -5.46 -7.65
C GLU A 125 -3.82 -4.93 -6.21
N ILE A 126 -4.79 -4.14 -5.74
CA ILE A 126 -4.82 -3.67 -4.35
C ILE A 126 -4.92 -4.86 -3.39
N ILE A 127 -5.80 -5.83 -3.65
CA ILE A 127 -5.92 -7.05 -2.84
C ILE A 127 -4.60 -7.83 -2.84
N ARG A 128 -3.97 -7.99 -4.01
CA ARG A 128 -2.67 -8.66 -4.11
C ARG A 128 -1.61 -7.95 -3.27
N LEU A 129 -1.58 -6.62 -3.24
CA LEU A 129 -0.65 -5.85 -2.41
C LEU A 129 -0.91 -6.04 -0.91
N VAL A 130 -2.17 -6.07 -0.49
CA VAL A 130 -2.56 -6.39 0.90
C VAL A 130 -2.12 -7.80 1.27
N GLU A 131 -2.42 -8.80 0.45
CA GLU A 131 -2.04 -10.20 0.71
C GLU A 131 -0.51 -10.41 0.68
N THR A 132 0.20 -9.69 -0.19
CA THR A 132 1.66 -9.82 -0.33
C THR A 132 2.40 -9.13 0.81
N TYR A 133 2.00 -7.91 1.18
CA TYR A 133 2.77 -7.03 2.07
C TYR A 133 2.11 -6.75 3.42
N GLY A 134 0.83 -7.04 3.58
CA GLY A 134 0.08 -6.82 4.82
C GLY A 134 -0.46 -5.40 4.99
N PHE A 135 -0.70 -4.66 3.90
CA PHE A 135 -1.25 -3.31 4.02
C PHE A 135 -2.66 -3.30 4.63
N ASP A 136 -2.90 -2.36 5.54
CA ASP A 136 -4.15 -2.22 6.30
C ASP A 136 -5.17 -1.30 5.62
N GLY A 137 -4.80 -0.73 4.48
CA GLY A 137 -5.62 0.19 3.72
C GLY A 137 -4.80 0.97 2.70
N LEU A 138 -5.46 1.96 2.10
CA LEU A 138 -4.88 2.80 1.06
C LEU A 138 -5.14 4.27 1.37
N ASP A 139 -4.12 5.08 1.14
CA ASP A 139 -4.16 6.54 1.14
C ASP A 139 -4.20 7.07 -0.30
N ILE A 140 -4.99 8.12 -0.57
CA ILE A 140 -5.11 8.72 -1.91
C ILE A 140 -4.34 10.04 -1.93
N ASP A 141 -3.15 10.03 -2.52
CA ASP A 141 -2.25 11.18 -2.64
C ASP A 141 -1.98 11.50 -4.12
N LEU A 142 -3.07 11.76 -4.86
CA LEU A 142 -2.98 12.09 -6.28
C LEU A 142 -2.49 13.52 -6.48
N GLU A 143 -1.43 13.67 -7.27
CA GLU A 143 -0.95 14.98 -7.68
C GLU A 143 -1.84 15.64 -8.73
N GLN A 144 -1.67 16.96 -8.93
CA GLN A 144 -2.58 17.80 -9.72
C GLN A 144 -2.95 17.23 -11.09
N THR A 145 -1.98 16.67 -11.81
CA THR A 145 -2.22 16.09 -13.15
C THR A 145 -3.03 14.80 -13.09
N ALA A 146 -2.89 14.00 -12.03
CA ALA A 146 -3.58 12.73 -11.85
C ALA A 146 -5.03 12.89 -11.35
N ILE A 147 -5.42 14.03 -10.76
CA ILE A 147 -6.78 14.23 -10.23
C ILE A 147 -7.85 14.14 -11.34
N ASP A 148 -7.57 14.74 -12.49
CA ASP A 148 -8.50 14.82 -13.64
C ASP A 148 -8.07 13.94 -14.83
N ALA A 149 -6.98 13.18 -14.68
CA ALA A 149 -6.48 12.33 -15.75
C ALA A 149 -7.44 11.16 -16.05
N ALA A 150 -7.66 10.94 -17.35
CA ALA A 150 -8.44 9.83 -17.89
C ALA A 150 -9.79 9.65 -17.15
N ASN A 151 -10.00 8.51 -16.50
CA ASN A 151 -11.22 8.18 -15.75
C ASN A 151 -10.93 7.94 -14.26
N ASN A 152 -9.86 8.54 -13.70
CA ASN A 152 -9.47 8.32 -12.30
C ASN A 152 -10.62 8.62 -11.32
N LYS A 153 -11.42 9.66 -11.57
CA LYS A 153 -12.55 10.06 -10.71
C LYS A 153 -13.68 9.04 -10.61
N THR A 154 -13.81 8.12 -11.57
CA THR A 154 -14.83 7.06 -11.55
C THR A 154 -14.23 5.71 -11.18
N VAL A 155 -13.10 5.36 -11.79
CA VAL A 155 -12.47 4.05 -11.62
C VAL A 155 -11.95 3.87 -10.19
N LEU A 156 -11.21 4.83 -9.67
CA LEU A 156 -10.57 4.70 -8.35
C LEU A 156 -11.60 4.54 -7.22
N PRO A 157 -12.65 5.38 -7.10
CA PRO A 157 -13.68 5.17 -6.09
C PRO A 157 -14.44 3.84 -6.25
N ALA A 158 -14.69 3.38 -7.48
CA ALA A 158 -15.39 2.11 -7.73
C ALA A 158 -14.55 0.90 -7.30
N ALA A 159 -13.26 0.90 -7.62
CA ALA A 159 -12.31 -0.12 -7.17
C ALA A 159 -12.22 -0.14 -5.64
N LEU A 160 -12.02 1.01 -4.99
CA LEU A 160 -11.87 1.10 -3.53
C LEU A 160 -13.12 0.66 -2.76
N LYS A 161 -14.32 0.96 -3.27
CA LYS A 161 -15.57 0.42 -2.69
C LYS A 161 -15.59 -1.10 -2.75
N SER A 162 -15.15 -1.68 -3.86
CA SER A 162 -15.11 -3.13 -4.06
C SER A 162 -14.07 -3.81 -3.17
N VAL A 163 -12.89 -3.20 -2.99
CA VAL A 163 -11.86 -3.65 -2.03
C VAL A 163 -12.39 -3.59 -0.60
N LYS A 164 -13.04 -2.48 -0.21
CA LYS A 164 -13.62 -2.33 1.12
C LYS A 164 -14.69 -3.37 1.40
N GLN A 165 -15.57 -3.64 0.44
CA GLN A 165 -16.58 -4.69 0.56
C GLN A 165 -15.93 -6.07 0.71
N HIS A 166 -14.91 -6.38 -0.08
CA HIS A 166 -14.20 -7.66 -0.03
C HIS A 166 -13.63 -7.98 1.36
N TYR A 167 -13.02 -7.01 2.05
CA TYR A 167 -12.50 -7.22 3.40
C TYR A 167 -13.57 -7.16 4.48
N ALA A 168 -14.62 -6.34 4.32
CA ALA A 168 -15.74 -6.33 5.26
C ALA A 168 -16.52 -7.66 5.31
N GLU A 169 -16.47 -8.45 4.22
CA GLU A 169 -17.09 -9.78 4.15
C GLU A 169 -16.25 -10.89 4.81
N GLN A 170 -14.98 -10.61 5.18
CA GLN A 170 -14.05 -11.59 5.75
C GLN A 170 -14.02 -11.62 7.29
N GLY A 171 -14.64 -10.65 7.96
CA GLY A 171 -14.71 -10.53 9.42
C GLY A 171 -13.84 -9.40 9.97
#